data_AF-A0A6V8IJN8-F1
#
_entry.id   AF-A0A6V8IJN8-F1
#
_cell.length_a   1.000
_cell.length_b   1.000
_cell.length_c   1.000
_cell.angle_alpha   90.00
_cell.angle_beta   90.00
_cell.angle_gamma   90.00
#
_symmetry.space_group_name_H-M   'P 1'
#
loop_
_entity.id
_entity.type
_entity.pdbx_description
1 polymer ?
#
loop_
_entity_poly.entity_id
_entity_poly.type
_entity_poly.pdbx_seq_one_letter_code
_entity_poly.pdbx_strand_id
1 'polypeptide(L)' 'MTTHHGHIQMLRAELTSFHLSRRERQQIERELEHAMAQIAATHRRSDE' A
#
# COMPACT_ATOMS: atom_id res chain seq x y z
N MET A 1 -0.76 0.30 -19.30
CA MET A 1 -1.61 -0.25 -18.23
C MET A 1 -0.80 -0.32 -16.97
N THR A 2 -1.10 0.53 -15.98
CA THR A 2 -0.45 0.51 -14.67
C THR A 2 -1.01 -0.68 -13.89
N THR A 3 -0.16 -1.65 -13.59
CA THR A 3 -0.50 -2.78 -12.72
C THR A 3 -0.71 -2.27 -11.29
N HIS A 4 -1.41 -3.03 -10.43
CA HIS A 4 -1.60 -2.68 -9.01
C HIS A 4 -0.27 -2.30 -8.33
N HIS A 5 0.82 -2.97 -8.70
CA HIS A 5 2.16 -2.67 -8.21
C HIS A 5 2.65 -1.26 -8.61
N GLY A 6 2.33 -0.81 -9.82
CA GLY A 6 2.62 0.54 -10.29
C GLY A 6 1.86 1.63 -9.53
N HIS A 7 0.59 1.40 -9.22
CA HIS A 7 -0.19 2.34 -8.38
C HIS A 7 0.37 2.43 -6.95
N ILE A 8 0.82 1.31 -6.37
CA ILE A 8 1.46 1.30 -5.04
C ILE A 8 2.77 2.09 -5.07
N GLN A 9 3.58 1.97 -6.13
CA GLN A 9 4.83 2.73 -6.29
C GLN A 9 4.57 4.23 -6.43
N MET A 10 3.56 4.63 -7.20
CA MET A 10 3.16 6.04 -7.34
C MET A 10 2.69 6.65 -6.01
N LEU A 11 1.83 5.95 -5.27
CA LEU A 11 1.38 6.39 -3.96
C LEU A 11 2.55 6.57 -2.98
N ARG A 12 3.53 5.66 -2.98
CA ARG A 12 4.75 5.83 -2.15
C ARG A 12 5.56 7.06 -2.55
N ALA A 13 5.68 7.36 -3.85
CA ALA A 13 6.39 8.55 -4.32
C ALA A 13 5.66 9.84 -3.90
N GLU A 14 4.33 9.89 -4.04
CA GLU A 14 3.50 11.01 -3.62
C GLU A 14 3.59 11.24 -2.10
N LEU A 15 3.51 10.19 -1.29
CA LEU A 15 3.69 10.28 0.17
C LEU A 15 5.06 10.81 0.58
N THR A 16 6.09 10.62 -0.25
CA THR A 16 7.43 11.14 0.00
C THR A 16 7.55 12.61 -0.43
N SER A 17 6.71 13.06 -1.38
CA SER A 17 6.63 14.46 -1.83
C SER A 17 5.81 15.35 -0.89
N PHE A 18 4.84 14.79 -0.17
CA PHE A 18 4.15 15.51 0.90
C PHE A 18 5.06 15.61 2.13
N HIS A 19 5.12 16.79 2.77
CA HIS A 19 5.77 16.97 4.08
C HIS A 19 4.92 16.32 5.18
N LEU A 20 4.76 15.00 5.10
CA LEU A 20 4.10 14.22 6.13
C LEU A 20 4.98 14.23 7.38
N SER A 21 4.35 14.43 8.52
CA SER A 21 5.02 14.14 9.78
C SER A 21 5.39 12.65 9.82
N ARG A 22 6.45 12.32 10.57
CA ARG A 22 6.89 10.94 10.76
C ARG A 22 5.75 10.02 11.25
N ARG A 23 4.79 10.56 12.00
CA ARG A 23 3.62 9.83 12.50
C ARG A 23 2.63 9.50 11.39
N GLU A 24 2.29 10.48 10.56
CA GLU A 24 1.38 10.28 9.42
C GLU A 24 1.97 9.28 8.43
N ARG A 25 3.27 9.36 8.15
CA ARG A 25 3.96 8.38 7.30
C ARG A 25 3.84 6.96 7.87
N GLN A 26 4.09 6.78 9.17
CA GLN A 26 3.97 5.47 9.81
C GLN A 26 2.55 4.93 9.87
N GLN A 27 1.55 5.82 9.90
CA GLN A 27 0.15 5.40 9.86
C GLN A 27 -0.19 4.86 8.46
N ILE A 28 0.21 5.59 7.43
CA ILE A 28 -0.06 5.20 6.04
C ILE A 28 0.71 3.93 5.65
N GLU A 29 1.96 3.78 6.08
CA GLU A 29 2.73 2.55 5.87
C GLU A 29 2.07 1.33 6.54
N ARG A 30 1.52 1.50 7.75
CA ARG A 30 0.78 0.43 8.45
C ARG A 30 -0.52 0.06 7.75
N GLU A 31 -1.28 1.05 7.29
CA GLU A 31 -2.51 0.81 6.54
C GLU A 31 -2.23 0.11 5.22
N LEU A 32 -1.15 0.50 4.53
CA LEU A 32 -0.70 -0.15 3.30
C LEU A 32 -0.32 -1.62 3.54
N GLU A 33 0.46 -1.90 4.59
CA GLU A 33 0.84 -3.26 4.96
C GLU A 33 -0.39 -4.13 5.28
N HIS A 34 -1.35 -3.59 6.03
CA HIS A 34 -2.61 -4.27 6.32
C HIS A 34 -3.43 -4.56 5.06
N ALA A 35 -3.54 -3.60 4.14
CA ALA A 35 -4.26 -3.78 2.90
C ALA A 35 -3.59 -4.85 2.02
N MET A 36 -2.26 -4.86 1.93
CA MET A 36 -1.51 -5.88 1.19
C MET A 36 -1.69 -7.27 1.81
N ALA A 37 -1.63 -7.39 3.14
CA ALA A 37 -1.87 -8.64 3.84
C ALA A 37 -3.29 -9.17 3.63
N GLN A 38 -4.29 -8.28 3.64
CA GLN A 38 -5.67 -8.64 3.32
C GLN A 38 -5.78 -9.14 1.88
N ILE A 39 -5.29 -8.39 0.89
CA ILE A 39 -5.33 -8.81 -0.51
C ILE A 39 -4.65 -10.17 -0.69
N ALA A 40 -3.48 -10.40 -0.09
CA ALA A 40 -2.79 -11.68 -0.17
C ALA A 40 -3.60 -12.82 0.47
N ALA A 41 -4.30 -12.56 1.58
CA ALA A 41 -5.18 -13.53 2.22
C ALA A 41 -6.44 -13.81 1.39
N THR A 42 -7.04 -12.79 0.77
CA THR A 42 -8.20 -12.96 -0.11
C THR A 42 -7.84 -13.71 -1.38
N HIS A 43 -6.67 -13.42 -1.97
CA HIS A 43 -6.20 -14.12 -3.17
C HIS A 43 -5.94 -15.60 -2.90
N ARG A 44 -5.39 -15.95 -1.73
CA ARG A 44 -5.19 -17.35 -1.31
C ARG A 44 -6.51 -18.13 -1.18
N ARG A 45 -7.63 -17.44 -0.92
CA ARG A 45 -8.97 -18.04 -0.78
C ARG A 45 -9.71 -18.25 -2.10
N SER A 46 -9.19 -17.69 -3.21
CA SER A 46 -9.74 -17.86 -4.55
C SER A 46 -8.98 -18.90 -5.39
N ASP A 47 -7.90 -19.47 -4.84
CA ASP A 47 -7.10 -20.55 -5.44
C ASP A 47 -7.44 -21.95 -4.87
N GLU A 48 -8.43 -22.06 -3.97
CA GLU A 48 -9.10 -23.33 -3.56
C GLU A 48 -10.46 -23.48 -4.25
#